data_AF-M0ZL32-F1
#
_entry.id   AF-M0ZL32-F1
#
_cell.length_a   1.000
_cell.length_b   1.000
_cell.length_c   1.000
_cell.angle_alpha   90.00
_cell.angle_beta   90.00
_cell.angle_gamma   90.00
#
_symmetry.space_group_name_H-M   'P 1'
#
loop_
_entity.id
_entity.type
_entity.pdbx_description
1 polymer ?
#
loop_
_entity_poly.entity_id
_entity_poly.type
_entity_poly.pdbx_seq_one_letter_code
_entity_poly.pdbx_strand_id
1 'polypeptide(L)'
;MAAFMLSLVFLLAIIGHSSASYCICKDGVDVKILQENIDYACGSGADCTAIHTNGACFNPDSVKDHCSYAVNSYYQRKGASGASCDFKGTATLTSTAPACKVSSFIH
;
A
#
# COMPACT_ATOMS: atom_id res chain seq x y z
N MET A 1 34.72 13.43 28.19
CA MET A 1 33.37 13.06 28.71
C MET A 1 32.24 13.62 27.83
N ALA A 2 32.33 14.85 27.30
CA ALA A 2 31.29 15.45 26.45
C ALA A 2 31.20 14.89 25.00
N ALA A 3 32.31 14.41 24.43
CA ALA A 3 32.35 13.93 23.04
C ALA A 3 31.52 12.64 22.81
N PHE A 4 31.39 11.80 23.83
CA PHE A 4 30.59 10.56 23.76
C PHE A 4 29.09 10.85 23.76
N MET A 5 28.65 11.90 24.43
CA MET A 5 27.25 12.32 24.47
C MET A 5 26.80 12.89 23.11
N LEU A 6 27.66 13.65 22.42
CA LEU A 6 27.40 14.14 21.06
C LEU A 6 27.24 12.99 20.04
N SER A 7 28.02 11.91 20.19
CA SER A 7 27.88 10.72 19.33
C SER A 7 26.58 9.96 19.56
N LEU A 8 26.05 9.93 20.79
CA LEU A 8 24.80 9.25 21.13
C LEU A 8 23.56 10.03 20.62
N VAL A 9 23.62 11.37 20.66
CA VAL A 9 22.56 12.25 20.15
C VAL A 9 22.43 12.14 18.62
N PHE A 10 23.54 11.94 17.90
CA PHE A 10 23.51 11.73 16.45
C PHE A 10 22.90 10.38 16.04
N LEU A 11 23.08 9.33 16.86
CA LEU A 11 22.46 8.01 16.63
C LEU A 11 20.95 7.99 16.93
N LEU A 12 20.44 8.86 17.80
CA LEU A 12 19.01 8.95 18.14
C LEU A 12 18.19 9.71 17.09
N ALA A 13 18.82 10.55 16.27
CA ALA A 13 18.14 11.36 15.25
C ALA A 13 17.73 10.57 13.99
N ILE A 14 18.26 9.35 13.82
CA ILE A 14 17.96 8.48 12.67
C ILE A 14 16.87 7.44 12.94
N ILE A 15 16.21 7.48 14.11
CA ILE A 15 15.03 6.65 14.35
C ILE A 15 13.84 7.30 13.65
N GLY A 16 13.83 7.21 12.32
CA GLY A 16 12.70 7.56 11.47
C GLY A 16 11.59 6.54 11.68
N HIS A 17 10.58 6.88 12.48
CA HIS A 17 9.35 6.11 12.55
C HIS A 17 8.58 6.34 11.25
N SER A 18 8.80 5.48 10.24
CA SER A 18 7.99 5.51 9.02
C SER A 18 6.56 5.09 9.37
N SER A 19 5.67 6.07 9.60
CA SER A 19 4.23 5.85 9.65
C SER A 19 3.76 5.41 8.27
N ALA A 20 3.75 4.10 8.04
CA ALA A 20 3.34 3.52 6.77
C ALA A 20 1.82 3.66 6.61
N SER A 21 1.39 4.53 5.70
CA SER A 21 0.01 4.60 5.25
C SER A 21 -0.22 3.62 4.10
N TYR A 22 -1.25 2.81 4.21
CA TYR A 22 -1.70 1.87 3.20
C TYR A 22 -3.04 2.33 2.63
N CYS A 23 -3.25 2.10 1.35
CA CYS A 23 -4.54 2.36 0.71
C CYS A 23 -5.33 1.05 0.66
N ILE A 24 -6.55 1.01 1.20
CA ILE A 24 -7.41 -0.19 1.15
C ILE A 24 -8.79 0.15 0.61
N CYS A 25 -9.46 -0.83 -0.02
CA CYS A 25 -10.84 -0.67 -0.46
C CYS A 25 -11.80 -0.87 0.72
N LYS A 26 -12.86 -0.05 0.79
CA LYS A 26 -13.86 -0.12 1.87
C LYS A 26 -14.71 -1.38 1.76
N ASP A 27 -15.21 -1.84 2.90
CA ASP A 27 -16.25 -2.86 2.98
C ASP A 27 -17.60 -2.34 2.45
N GLY A 28 -18.40 -3.24 1.87
CA GLY A 28 -19.73 -2.90 1.36
C GLY A 28 -19.74 -2.16 0.01
N VAL A 29 -18.61 -2.08 -0.68
CA VAL A 29 -18.52 -1.55 -2.04
C VAL A 29 -18.93 -2.63 -3.04
N ASP A 30 -19.71 -2.24 -4.04
CA ASP A 30 -20.13 -3.12 -5.13
C ASP A 30 -18.94 -3.73 -5.87
N VAL A 31 -19.01 -5.04 -6.14
CA VAL A 31 -17.91 -5.80 -6.78
C VAL A 31 -17.51 -5.17 -8.12
N LYS A 32 -18.48 -4.63 -8.86
CA LYS A 32 -18.25 -3.92 -10.12
C LYS A 32 -17.35 -2.69 -9.93
N ILE A 33 -17.57 -1.91 -8.88
CA ILE A 33 -16.76 -0.72 -8.58
C ILE A 33 -15.37 -1.13 -8.10
N LEU A 34 -15.28 -2.20 -7.30
CA LEU A 34 -13.97 -2.75 -6.89
C LEU A 34 -13.15 -3.20 -8.10
N GLN A 35 -13.78 -3.84 -9.09
CA GLN A 35 -13.11 -4.24 -10.32
C GLN A 35 -12.66 -3.03 -11.16
N GLU A 36 -13.50 -2.01 -11.30
CA GLU A 36 -13.14 -0.75 -11.96
C GLU A 36 -11.92 -0.08 -11.30
N ASN A 37 -11.84 -0.12 -9.96
CA ASN A 37 -10.69 0.39 -9.23
C ASN A 37 -9.42 -0.41 -9.49
N ILE A 38 -9.52 -1.74 -9.56
CA ILE A 38 -8.41 -2.63 -9.91
C ILE A 38 -7.91 -2.27 -11.32
N ASP A 39 -8.81 -2.27 -12.31
CA ASP A 39 -8.47 -1.99 -13.70
C ASP A 39 -7.80 -0.61 -13.86
N TYR A 40 -8.34 0.41 -13.18
CA TYR A 40 -7.76 1.75 -13.15
C TYR A 40 -6.37 1.77 -12.50
N ALA A 41 -6.21 1.15 -11.33
CA ALA A 41 -4.94 1.09 -10.62
C ALA A 41 -3.86 0.42 -11.48
N CYS A 42 -4.17 -0.76 -12.03
CA CYS A 42 -3.26 -1.52 -12.89
C CYS A 42 -2.88 -0.73 -14.15
N GLY A 43 -3.86 -0.13 -14.83
CA GLY A 43 -3.61 0.69 -16.02
C GLY A 43 -2.84 1.99 -15.73
N SER A 44 -2.95 2.52 -14.52
CA SER A 44 -2.29 3.78 -14.10
C SER A 44 -0.90 3.58 -13.49
N GLY A 45 -0.38 2.35 -13.55
CA GLY A 45 0.96 2.01 -13.07
C GLY A 45 0.99 1.47 -11.64
N ALA A 46 -0.02 0.73 -11.20
CA ALA A 46 0.14 -0.23 -10.10
C ALA A 46 0.89 -1.48 -10.58
N ASP A 47 1.48 -2.22 -9.66
CA ASP A 47 1.88 -3.62 -9.92
C ASP A 47 0.73 -4.54 -9.49
N CYS A 48 0.10 -5.18 -10.47
CA CYS A 48 -1.00 -6.12 -10.26
C CYS A 48 -0.58 -7.58 -10.50
N THR A 49 0.70 -7.85 -10.75
CA THR A 49 1.18 -9.21 -11.04
C THR A 49 0.92 -10.18 -9.88
N ALA A 50 0.95 -9.69 -8.65
CA ALA A 50 0.72 -10.53 -7.47
C ALA A 50 -0.75 -10.92 -7.26
N ILE A 51 -1.73 -10.17 -7.80
CA ILE A 51 -3.16 -10.49 -7.68
C ILE A 51 -3.71 -11.22 -8.91
N HIS A 52 -2.92 -11.34 -9.97
CA HIS A 52 -3.29 -12.17 -11.12
C HIS A 52 -3.29 -13.65 -10.75
N THR A 53 -3.95 -14.47 -11.57
CA THR A 53 -3.94 -15.92 -11.45
C THR A 53 -2.50 -16.44 -11.32
N ASN A 54 -2.23 -17.23 -10.27
CA ASN A 54 -0.89 -17.71 -9.88
C ASN A 54 0.04 -16.67 -9.21
N GLY A 55 -0.47 -15.50 -8.84
CA GLY A 55 0.25 -14.50 -8.07
C GLY A 55 0.30 -14.81 -6.57
N ALA A 56 1.32 -14.28 -5.88
CA ALA A 56 1.52 -14.48 -4.44
C ALA A 56 0.37 -13.96 -3.56
N CYS A 57 -0.42 -13.03 -4.09
CA CYS A 57 -1.59 -12.41 -3.46
C CYS A 57 -2.91 -12.80 -4.12
N PHE A 58 -2.94 -13.86 -4.93
CA PHE A 58 -4.17 -14.32 -5.55
C PHE A 58 -5.17 -14.83 -4.51
N ASN A 59 -4.69 -15.51 -3.45
CA ASN A 59 -5.54 -16.09 -2.43
C ASN A 59 -5.49 -15.27 -1.11
N PRO A 60 -6.63 -14.89 -0.51
CA PRO A 60 -8.00 -15.25 -0.90
C PRO A 60 -8.46 -14.63 -2.24
N ASP A 61 -9.12 -15.44 -3.08
CA ASP A 61 -9.69 -15.02 -4.37
C ASP A 61 -10.94 -14.16 -4.17
N SER A 62 -10.71 -12.98 -3.62
CA SER A 62 -11.71 -12.01 -3.21
C SER A 62 -11.38 -10.68 -3.88
N VAL A 63 -12.36 -10.14 -4.61
CA VAL A 63 -12.20 -8.88 -5.36
C VAL A 63 -11.85 -7.72 -4.41
N LYS A 64 -12.29 -7.76 -3.15
CA LYS A 64 -11.92 -6.76 -2.14
C LYS A 64 -10.43 -6.81 -1.80
N ASP A 65 -9.87 -8.01 -1.65
CA ASP A 65 -8.47 -8.23 -1.32
C ASP A 65 -7.58 -7.83 -2.50
N HIS A 66 -7.97 -8.22 -3.72
CA HIS A 66 -7.32 -7.81 -4.96
C HIS A 66 -7.38 -6.28 -5.14
N CYS A 67 -8.54 -5.66 -4.89
CA CYS A 67 -8.71 -4.21 -4.91
C CYS A 67 -7.78 -3.53 -3.92
N SER A 68 -7.78 -3.97 -2.66
CA SER A 68 -6.94 -3.39 -1.60
C SER A 68 -5.46 -3.47 -1.96
N TYR A 69 -5.01 -4.57 -2.56
CA TYR A 69 -3.65 -4.70 -3.03
C TYR A 69 -3.34 -3.77 -4.22
N ALA A 70 -4.20 -3.73 -5.25
CA ALA A 70 -4.02 -2.90 -6.43
C ALA A 70 -3.98 -1.41 -6.08
N VAL A 71 -4.93 -0.92 -5.27
CA VAL A 71 -4.98 0.49 -4.86
C VAL A 71 -3.82 0.85 -3.92
N ASN A 72 -3.38 -0.09 -3.06
CA ASN A 72 -2.17 0.11 -2.26
C ASN A 72 -0.93 0.21 -3.14
N SER A 73 -0.75 -0.71 -4.09
CA SER A 73 0.37 -0.72 -5.02
C SER A 73 0.42 0.58 -5.83
N TYR A 74 -0.72 1.03 -6.35
CA TYR A 74 -0.85 2.34 -6.99
C TYR A 74 -0.44 3.48 -6.06
N TYR A 75 -0.96 3.51 -4.83
CA TYR A 75 -0.67 4.56 -3.86
C TYR A 75 0.81 4.59 -3.45
N GLN A 76 1.46 3.44 -3.25
CA GLN A 76 2.89 3.40 -2.92
C GLN A 76 3.75 3.89 -4.08
N ARG A 77 3.38 3.54 -5.32
CA ARG A 77 4.16 3.92 -6.51
C ARG A 77 3.93 5.36 -6.96
N LYS A 78 2.70 5.87 -6.80
CA LYS A 78 2.27 7.17 -7.33
C LYS A 78 1.99 8.20 -6.23
N GLY A 79 2.04 7.81 -4.96
CA GLY A 79 1.84 8.70 -3.81
C GLY A 79 2.89 9.79 -3.74
N ALA A 80 4.14 9.50 -4.12
CA ALA A 80 5.19 10.51 -4.26
C ALA A 80 4.88 11.56 -5.34
N SER A 81 4.05 11.22 -6.32
CA SER A 81 3.56 12.14 -7.37
C SER A 81 2.24 12.85 -6.99
N GLY A 82 1.78 12.71 -5.74
CA GLY A 82 0.54 13.32 -5.26
C GLY A 82 -0.72 12.49 -5.52
N ALA A 83 -0.62 11.20 -5.83
CA ALA A 83 -1.79 10.34 -5.94
C ALA A 83 -2.50 10.18 -4.58
N SER A 84 -3.83 10.31 -4.58
CA SER A 84 -4.64 10.12 -3.38
C SER A 84 -5.33 8.75 -3.36
N CYS A 85 -5.52 8.21 -2.16
CA CYS A 85 -6.31 7.01 -1.90
C CYS A 85 -7.80 7.36 -1.73
N ASP A 86 -8.41 7.92 -2.78
CA ASP A 86 -9.84 8.25 -2.75
C ASP A 86 -10.65 7.23 -3.56
N PHE A 87 -10.21 6.88 -4.77
CA PHE A 87 -10.90 5.96 -5.69
C PHE A 87 -12.43 6.21 -5.70
N LYS A 88 -12.83 7.47 -5.89
CA LYS A 88 -14.25 7.91 -5.84
C LYS A 88 -14.94 7.61 -4.50
N GLY A 89 -14.23 7.79 -3.40
CA GLY A 89 -14.69 7.51 -2.04
C GLY A 89 -14.79 6.04 -1.66
N THR A 90 -14.34 5.11 -2.51
CA THR A 90 -14.42 3.65 -2.27
C THR A 90 -13.14 3.04 -1.71
N ALA A 91 -12.06 3.82 -1.63
CA ALA A 91 -10.86 3.47 -0.89
C ALA A 91 -10.63 4.42 0.29
N THR A 92 -9.77 4.01 1.22
CA THR A 92 -9.35 4.84 2.34
C THR A 92 -7.91 4.55 2.73
N LEU A 93 -7.23 5.57 3.25
CA LEU A 93 -5.96 5.37 3.92
C LEU A 93 -6.19 4.70 5.28
N THR A 94 -5.30 3.78 5.60
CA THR A 94 -5.25 3.09 6.88
C THR A 94 -3.79 2.93 7.31
N SER A 95 -3.53 2.91 8.60
CA SER A 95 -2.23 2.54 9.15
C SER A 95 -2.06 1.01 9.21
N THR A 96 -3.13 0.25 8.91
CA THR A 96 -3.15 -1.20 8.97
C THR A 96 -2.82 -1.82 7.62
N ALA A 97 -1.85 -2.72 7.64
CA ALA A 97 -1.52 -3.63 6.57
C ALA A 97 -2.76 -4.31 5.93
N PRO A 98 -2.96 -4.29 4.60
CA PRO A 98 -3.81 -5.28 3.97
C PRO A 98 -3.21 -6.68 4.18
N ALA A 99 -4.07 -7.70 4.20
CA ALA A 99 -3.68 -9.09 4.49
C ALA A 99 -2.61 -9.60 3.52
N CYS A 100 -2.72 -9.25 2.23
CA CYS A 100 -1.65 -9.48 1.28
C CYS A 100 -0.84 -8.22 1.01
N LYS A 101 0.45 -8.32 1.29
CA LYS A 101 1.49 -7.40 0.83
C LYS A 101 2.60 -8.24 0.23
N VAL A 102 2.98 -7.93 -1.00
CA VAL A 102 4.33 -8.30 -1.44
C VAL A 102 5.24 -7.42 -0.61
N SER A 103 5.78 -7.98 0.47
CA SER A 103 6.73 -7.27 1.30
C SER A 103 7.91 -6.95 0.40
N SER A 104 8.12 -5.67 0.08
CA SER A 104 9.27 -5.18 -0.68
C SER A 104 10.58 -5.34 0.10
N PHE A 105 10.70 -6.36 0.94
CA PHE A 105 11.90 -6.68 1.70
C PHE A 105 12.89 -7.39 0.77
N ILE A 106 13.36 -6.65 -0.23
CA ILE A 106 14.61 -6.96 -0.91
C ILE A 106 15.69 -6.27 -0.09
N HIS A 107 16.57 -7.13 0.45
CA HIS A 107 17.74 -6.84 1.27
C HIS A 107 18.74 -5.93 0.56
#